data_AF-A0A6B3FPG2-F1
#
_entry.id   AF-A0A6B3FPG2-F1
#
_cell.length_a   1.000
_cell.length_b   1.000
_cell.length_c   1.000
_cell.angle_alpha   90.00
_cell.angle_beta   90.00
_cell.angle_gamma   90.00
#
_symmetry.space_group_name_H-M   'P 1'
#
loop_
_entity.id
_entity.type
_entity.pdbx_description
1 polymer ?
#
loop_
_entity_poly.entity_id
_entity_poly.type
_entity_poly.pdbx_seq_one_letter_code
_entity_poly.pdbx_strand_id
1 'polypeptide(L)'
;DPRNVYASTKLAQEHLAAAWARATGGRAVSLRYHNVYGPGMPRDTPYAGVASFFRSALARGEAPRVYEDGGQRRDFVHVHDVAAANAVALEAVRERRPASFAAYNTGSGEPHTIG
;
A
#
# COMPACT_ATOMS: atom_id res chain seq x y z
N ASP A 1 -15.19 2.36 -9.48
CA ASP A 1 -15.28 3.55 -8.62
C ASP A 1 -14.66 3.25 -7.25
N PRO A 2 -13.75 4.09 -6.71
CA PRO A 2 -13.27 3.97 -5.33
C PRO A 2 -14.43 3.91 -4.33
N ARG A 3 -14.38 2.96 -3.39
CA ARG A 3 -15.49 2.67 -2.47
C ARG A 3 -15.55 3.59 -1.24
N ASN A 4 -14.57 4.48 -1.07
CA ASN A 4 -14.53 5.43 0.05
C ASN A 4 -13.67 6.66 -0.30
N VAL A 5 -13.80 7.72 0.51
CA VAL A 5 -13.11 9.01 0.32
C VAL A 5 -11.58 8.83 0.27
N TYR A 6 -11.02 7.95 1.11
CA TYR A 6 -9.59 7.68 1.09
C TYR A 6 -9.16 7.13 -0.28
N ALA A 7 -9.83 6.10 -0.80
CA ALA A 7 -9.53 5.53 -2.11
C ALA A 7 -9.73 6.57 -3.23
N SER A 8 -10.74 7.44 -3.13
CA SER A 8 -10.94 8.54 -4.08
C SER A 8 -9.78 9.52 -4.09
N THR A 9 -9.24 9.88 -2.92
CA THR A 9 -8.08 10.77 -2.83
C THR A 9 -6.83 10.13 -3.45
N LYS A 10 -6.62 8.81 -3.27
CA LYS A 10 -5.51 8.09 -3.90
C LYS A 10 -5.62 8.02 -5.42
N LEU A 11 -6.82 7.77 -5.94
CA LEU A 11 -7.06 7.82 -7.39
C LEU A 11 -6.83 9.23 -7.96
N ALA A 12 -7.31 10.26 -7.26
CA ALA A 12 -7.07 11.65 -7.65
C ALA A 12 -5.57 12.00 -7.68
N GLN A 13 -4.77 11.48 -6.74
CA GLN A 13 -3.32 11.65 -6.73
C GLN A 13 -2.65 11.04 -7.97
N GLU A 14 -3.10 9.87 -8.43
CA GLU A 14 -2.57 9.26 -9.67
C GLU A 14 -2.91 10.10 -10.90
N HIS A 15 -4.16 10.58 -11.00
CA HIS A 15 -4.56 11.46 -12.09
C HIS A 15 -3.78 12.77 -12.12
N LEU A 16 -3.55 13.37 -10.95
CA LEU A 16 -2.76 14.59 -10.79
C LEU A 16 -1.30 14.35 -11.21
N ALA A 17 -0.67 13.27 -10.74
CA ALA A 17 0.71 12.93 -11.11
C ALA A 17 0.85 12.69 -12.63
N ALA A 18 -0.11 12.01 -13.25
CA ALA A 18 -0.12 11.80 -14.68
C ALA A 18 -0.30 13.10 -15.47
N ALA A 19 -1.18 13.99 -15.02
CA ALA A 19 -1.37 15.30 -15.64
C ALA A 19 -0.13 16.19 -15.52
N TRP A 20 0.47 16.23 -14.33
CA TRP A 20 1.71 16.97 -14.07
C TRP A 20 2.86 16.48 -14.94
N ALA A 21 3.06 15.16 -15.06
CA ALA A 21 4.11 14.59 -15.90
C ALA A 21 3.95 15.05 -17.37
N ARG A 22 2.73 14.98 -17.92
CA ARG A 22 2.45 15.44 -19.29
C ARG A 22 2.68 16.94 -19.48
N ALA A 23 2.26 17.75 -18.51
CA ALA A 23 2.35 19.21 -18.60
C ALA A 23 3.79 19.74 -18.49
N THR A 24 4.66 19.02 -17.76
CA THR A 24 6.01 19.50 -17.41
C THR A 24 7.14 18.77 -18.12
N GLY A 25 6.86 17.66 -18.80
CA GLY A 25 7.89 16.73 -19.25
C GLY A 25 8.44 15.82 -18.13
N GLY A 26 7.90 15.94 -16.92
CA GLY A 26 8.28 15.14 -15.76
C GLY A 26 8.03 13.64 -15.92
N ARG A 27 8.56 12.87 -14.97
CA ARG A 27 8.44 11.40 -14.92
C ARG A 27 7.94 11.02 -13.54
N ALA A 28 6.93 10.15 -13.48
CA ALA A 28 6.32 9.75 -12.23
C ALA A 28 6.02 8.24 -12.19
N VAL A 29 6.16 7.65 -11.01
CA VAL A 29 5.75 6.29 -10.70
C VAL A 29 4.90 6.32 -9.45
N SER A 30 3.74 5.66 -9.48
CA SER A 30 2.89 5.39 -8.31
C SER A 30 3.04 3.93 -7.90
N LEU A 31 3.15 3.69 -6.60
CA LEU A 31 3.14 2.34 -6.03
C LEU A 31 1.88 2.16 -5.19
N ARG A 32 1.07 1.17 -5.56
CA ARG A 32 -0.19 0.81 -4.90
C ARG A 32 0.11 -0.28 -3.88
N TYR A 33 0.39 0.11 -2.65
CA TYR A 33 0.69 -0.83 -1.59
C TYR A 33 -0.55 -1.64 -1.21
N HIS A 34 -0.35 -2.94 -1.09
CA HIS A 34 -1.27 -3.84 -0.40
C HIS A 34 -1.06 -3.72 1.13
N ASN A 35 -1.43 -4.72 1.92
CA ASN A 35 -1.46 -4.58 3.38
C ASN A 35 -0.04 -4.68 3.95
N VAL A 36 0.59 -3.52 4.15
CA VAL A 36 1.95 -3.44 4.67
C VAL A 36 2.00 -3.84 6.14
N TYR A 37 2.94 -4.71 6.50
CA TYR A 37 3.22 -5.08 7.89
C TYR A 37 4.74 -5.11 8.15
N GLY A 38 5.13 -5.08 9.44
CA GLY A 38 6.52 -5.25 9.85
C GLY A 38 6.96 -4.28 10.96
N PRO A 39 8.27 -4.22 11.23
CA PRO A 39 8.85 -3.30 12.22
C PRO A 39 8.47 -1.83 11.94
N GLY A 40 8.28 -1.04 13.00
CA GLY A 40 7.89 0.37 12.88
C GLY A 40 6.42 0.62 12.56
N MET A 41 5.61 -0.42 12.32
CA MET A 41 4.17 -0.27 12.17
C MET A 41 3.57 0.42 13.41
N PRO A 42 2.71 1.44 13.24
CA PRO A 42 2.07 2.15 14.34
C PRO A 42 1.42 1.19 15.36
N ARG A 43 1.33 1.62 16.62
CA ARG A 43 0.54 0.93 17.64
C ARG A 43 -0.69 1.78 17.93
N ASP A 44 -1.80 1.11 18.22
CA ASP A 44 -2.98 1.72 18.84
C ASP A 44 -3.57 2.92 18.08
N THR A 45 -3.50 2.87 16.74
CA THR A 45 -4.15 3.87 15.87
C THR A 45 -5.36 3.27 15.14
N PRO A 46 -6.50 3.98 15.11
CA PRO A 46 -7.70 3.52 14.40
C PRO A 46 -7.52 3.46 12.89
N TYR A 47 -6.46 4.08 12.36
CA TYR A 47 -6.12 4.10 10.93
C TYR A 47 -5.20 2.95 10.51
N ALA A 48 -4.83 2.07 11.44
CA ALA A 48 -3.93 0.97 11.14
C ALA A 48 -4.67 -0.17 10.42
N GLY A 49 -3.98 -0.85 9.50
CA GLY A 49 -4.50 -2.05 8.86
C GLY A 49 -4.68 -3.20 9.86
N VAL A 50 -5.41 -4.25 9.46
CA VAL A 50 -5.71 -5.44 10.28
C VAL A 50 -4.47 -6.07 10.94
N ALA A 51 -3.32 -6.08 10.24
CA ALA A 51 -2.05 -6.57 10.78
C ALA A 51 -1.60 -5.81 12.04
N SER A 52 -1.88 -4.51 12.11
CA SER A 52 -1.55 -3.69 13.28
C SER A 52 -2.48 -3.95 14.46
N PHE A 53 -3.77 -4.12 14.22
CA PHE A 53 -4.71 -4.49 15.29
C PHE A 53 -4.33 -5.85 15.90
N PHE A 54 -3.98 -6.82 15.06
CA PHE A 54 -3.59 -8.15 15.50
C PHE A 54 -2.29 -8.10 16.30
N ARG A 55 -1.27 -7.40 15.80
CA ARG A 55 -0.02 -7.17 16.54
C ARG A 55 -0.28 -6.51 17.90
N SER A 56 -1.12 -5.47 17.95
CA SER A 56 -1.45 -4.77 19.20
C SER A 56 -2.15 -5.70 20.20
N ALA A 57 -3.11 -6.51 19.75
CA ALA A 57 -3.80 -7.49 20.61
C ALA A 57 -2.82 -8.54 21.17
N LEU A 58 -2.02 -9.16 20.31
CA LEU A 58 -1.03 -10.16 20.72
C LEU A 58 0.01 -9.58 21.70
N ALA A 59 0.43 -8.33 21.48
CA ALA A 59 1.35 -7.64 22.40
C ALA A 59 0.75 -7.39 23.79
N ARG A 60 -0.58 -7.35 23.92
CA ARG A 60 -1.30 -7.26 25.20
C ARG A 60 -1.67 -8.63 25.79
N GLY A 61 -1.33 -9.74 25.11
CA GLY A 61 -1.77 -11.08 25.51
C GLY A 61 -3.26 -11.34 25.23
N GLU A 62 -3.87 -10.55 24.35
CA GLU A 62 -5.27 -10.67 23.95
C GLU A 62 -5.38 -11.45 22.63
N ALA A 63 -6.45 -12.24 22.49
CA ALA A 63 -6.77 -12.87 21.21
C ALA A 63 -7.17 -11.79 20.17
N PRO A 64 -6.59 -11.80 18.97
CA PRO A 64 -7.02 -10.90 17.89
C PRO A 64 -8.49 -11.10 17.54
N ARG A 65 -9.21 -9.99 17.34
CA ARG A 65 -10.62 -10.03 16.95
C ARG A 65 -10.74 -10.19 15.43
N VAL A 66 -11.21 -11.36 15.01
CA VAL A 66 -11.65 -11.61 13.64
C VAL A 66 -13.13 -11.22 13.54
N TYR A 67 -13.49 -10.45 12.51
CA TYR A 67 -14.87 -10.13 12.20
C TYR A 67 -15.42 -11.10 11.14
N GLU A 68 -16.73 -11.33 11.17
CA GLU A 68 -17.43 -12.23 10.26
C GLU A 68 -16.86 -13.66 10.32
N ASP A 69 -16.52 -14.26 9.19
CA ASP A 69 -16.06 -15.64 9.08
C ASP A 69 -14.53 -15.78 8.98
N GLY A 70 -13.78 -14.68 8.92
CA GLY A 70 -12.33 -14.68 8.73
C GLY A 70 -11.86 -15.06 7.31
N GLY A 71 -12.78 -15.39 6.40
CA GLY A 71 -12.51 -15.83 5.04
C GLY A 71 -12.12 -14.71 4.09
N GLN A 72 -12.23 -13.45 4.52
CA GLN A 72 -11.79 -12.31 3.74
C GLN A 72 -10.28 -12.41 3.44
N ARG A 73 -9.91 -12.27 2.17
CA ARG A 73 -8.52 -12.40 1.72
C ARG A 73 -7.82 -11.05 1.61
N ARG A 74 -6.56 -11.01 2.04
CA ARG A 74 -5.68 -9.83 1.93
C ARG A 74 -4.28 -10.30 1.53
N ASP A 75 -3.68 -9.60 0.58
CA ASP A 75 -2.25 -9.69 0.31
C ASP A 75 -1.54 -8.83 1.37
N PHE A 76 -0.66 -9.48 2.14
CA PHE A 76 0.19 -8.85 3.13
C PHE A 76 1.63 -8.79 2.62
N VAL A 77 2.20 -7.60 2.61
CA VAL A 77 3.55 -7.34 2.10
C VAL A 77 4.44 -6.81 3.22
N HIS A 78 5.65 -7.34 3.34
CA HIS A 78 6.55 -6.91 4.39
C HIS A 78 7.09 -5.50 4.09
N VAL A 79 7.32 -4.69 5.13
CA VAL A 79 7.80 -3.31 4.99
C VAL A 79 9.14 -3.22 4.27
N HIS A 80 10.00 -4.24 4.38
CA HIS A 80 11.25 -4.29 3.63
C HIS A 80 11.05 -4.49 2.13
N ASP A 81 10.04 -5.25 1.70
CA ASP A 81 9.72 -5.42 0.29
C ASP A 81 9.15 -4.13 -0.30
N VAL A 82 8.32 -3.41 0.49
CA VAL A 82 7.85 -2.07 0.13
C VAL A 82 9.03 -1.09 0.01
N ALA A 83 9.97 -1.11 0.94
CA ALA A 83 11.17 -0.27 0.88
C ALA A 83 12.01 -0.58 -0.38
N ALA A 84 12.22 -1.87 -0.68
CA ALA A 84 12.91 -2.30 -1.90
C ALA A 84 12.18 -1.83 -3.17
N ALA A 85 10.85 -1.94 -3.21
CA ALA A 85 10.04 -1.46 -4.34
C ALA A 85 10.19 0.05 -4.56
N ASN A 86 10.29 0.86 -3.49
CA ASN A 86 10.55 2.29 -3.61
C ASN A 86 11.94 2.58 -4.18
N ALA A 87 12.97 1.89 -3.68
CA ALA A 87 14.33 2.05 -4.19
C ALA A 87 14.40 1.70 -5.69
N VAL A 88 13.80 0.57 -6.11
CA VAL A 88 13.74 0.17 -7.51
C VAL A 88 12.94 1.17 -8.35
N ALA A 89 11.81 1.68 -7.84
CA ALA A 89 11.01 2.67 -8.54
C ALA A 89 11.76 4.00 -8.74
N LEU A 90 12.57 4.41 -7.77
CA LEU A 90 13.39 5.62 -7.84
C LEU A 90 14.49 5.54 -8.90
N GLU A 91 15.10 4.37 -9.07
CA GLU A 91 16.05 4.15 -10.16
C GLU A 91 15.32 4.05 -11.50
N ALA A 92 14.25 3.25 -11.57
CA ALA A 92 13.50 3.01 -12.81
C ALA A 92 12.84 4.29 -13.37
N VAL A 93 12.37 5.22 -12.52
CA VAL A 93 11.73 6.45 -13.00
C VAL A 93 12.69 7.33 -13.80
N ARG A 94 14.01 7.25 -13.52
CA ARG A 94 15.05 7.97 -14.27
C ARG A 94 15.24 7.45 -15.68
N GLU A 95 14.93 6.18 -15.93
CA GLU A 95 15.05 5.57 -17.26
C GLU A 95 13.76 5.66 -18.08
N ARG A 96 12.67 6.17 -17.50
CA ARG A 96 11.40 6.31 -18.21
C ARG A 96 11.47 7.42 -19.27
N ARG A 97 10.61 7.29 -20.28
CA ARG A 97 10.38 8.35 -21.27
C ARG A 97 9.95 9.64 -20.57
N PRO A 98 10.39 10.84 -21.02
CA PRO A 98 9.82 12.11 -20.59
C PRO A 98 8.29 12.12 -20.70
N ALA A 99 7.65 12.96 -19.90
CA ALA A 99 6.19 13.10 -19.88
C ALA A 99 5.42 11.81 -19.60
N SER A 100 5.97 10.90 -18.78
CA SER A 100 5.38 9.58 -18.53
C SER A 100 5.00 9.32 -17.07
N PHE A 101 3.96 8.51 -16.92
CA PHE A 101 3.46 8.02 -15.64
C PHE A 101 3.24 6.50 -15.73
N ALA A 102 3.51 5.79 -14.64
CA ALA A 102 3.08 4.41 -14.46
C ALA A 102 2.64 4.17 -13.03
N ALA A 103 1.71 3.22 -12.86
CA ALA A 103 1.31 2.72 -11.56
C ALA A 103 1.57 1.22 -11.49
N TYR A 104 2.10 0.75 -10.37
CA TYR A 104 2.39 -0.66 -10.13
C TYR A 104 1.72 -1.11 -8.82
N ASN A 105 1.19 -2.33 -8.81
CA ASN A 105 0.77 -2.97 -7.57
C ASN A 105 2.02 -3.43 -6.80
N THR A 106 2.02 -3.23 -5.49
CA THR A 106 3.11 -3.67 -4.61
C THR A 106 2.50 -4.54 -3.51
N GLY A 107 2.58 -5.85 -3.71
CA GLY A 107 2.10 -6.89 -2.82
C GLY A 107 3.05 -8.09 -2.85
N SER A 108 2.81 -9.08 -2.00
CA SER A 108 3.55 -10.35 -2.03
C SER A 108 3.15 -11.24 -3.21
N GLY A 109 1.95 -11.03 -3.78
CA GLY A 109 1.36 -11.93 -4.77
C GLY A 109 0.68 -13.15 -4.13
N GLU A 110 0.75 -13.29 -2.81
CA GLU A 110 0.19 -14.40 -2.04
C GLU A 110 -0.90 -13.88 -1.08
N PRO A 111 -2.19 -14.08 -1.41
CA PRO A 111 -3.28 -13.70 -0.53
C PRO A 111 -3.40 -14.66 0.66
N HIS A 112 -3.57 -14.11 1.87
CA HIS A 112 -3.90 -14.85 3.08
C HIS A 112 -5.32 -14.52 3.57
N THR A 113 -5.97 -15.47 4.24
CA THR A 113 -7.20 -15.21 5.00
C THR A 113 -6.90 -14.42 6.27
N ILE A 114 -7.92 -13.82 6.88
CA ILE A 114 -7.77 -13.09 8.15
C ILE A 114 -7.92 -14.01 9.36
N GLY A 115 -8.77 -15.03 9.26
CA GLY A 115 -8.88 -16.09 10.27
C GLY A 115 -7.71 -17.06 10.27
#